data_AF-A0A820RTB5-F1
#
_entry.id   AF-A0A820RTB5-F1
#
_cell.length_a   1.000
_cell.length_b   1.000
_cell.length_c   1.000
_cell.angle_alpha   90.00
_cell.angle_beta   90.00
_cell.angle_gamma   90.00
#
_symmetry.space_group_name_H-M   'P 1'
#
loop_
_entity.id
_entity.type
_entity.pdbx_description
1 polymer ?
#
loop_
_entity_poly.entity_id
_entity_poly.type
_entity_poly.pdbx_seq_one_letter_code
_entity_poly.pdbx_strand_id
1 'polypeptide(L)'
;MLSNVIKDDHKTIQAINTNEKIRFLREMTELTNNLYYFDLQRQLWQEYHNMSSKENGVLGHRQLSKSDAKELNTCYMCGFPKHVIEKRQNTIVHQIQRTINELNQYLIQLNTWTTQCRPPIDPNILSNAINEF
;
A
#
# COMPACT_ATOMS: atom_id res chain seq x y z
N MET A 1 20.64 -41.99 -0.50
CA MET A 1 20.75 -40.72 -1.27
C MET A 1 19.75 -39.63 -0.82
N LEU A 2 18.85 -39.88 0.14
CA LEU A 2 17.92 -38.87 0.68
C LEU A 2 18.55 -37.84 1.64
N SER A 3 19.77 -38.08 2.14
CA SER A 3 20.43 -37.19 3.11
C SER A 3 20.94 -35.87 2.53
N ASN A 4 21.12 -35.80 1.20
CA ASN A 4 21.61 -34.58 0.54
C ASN A 4 20.49 -33.59 0.23
N VAL A 5 19.27 -34.08 -0.04
CA VAL A 5 18.08 -33.24 -0.31
C VAL A 5 17.65 -32.49 0.95
N ILE A 6 17.65 -33.17 2.12
CA ILE A 6 17.27 -32.55 3.40
C ILE A 6 18.30 -31.49 3.85
N LYS A 7 19.59 -31.67 3.49
CA LYS A 7 20.63 -30.65 3.74
C LYS A 7 20.46 -29.40 2.87
N ASP A 8 19.88 -29.53 1.68
CA ASP A 8 19.63 -28.40 0.77
C ASP A 8 18.37 -27.60 1.15
N ASP A 9 17.33 -28.25 1.69
CA ASP A 9 16.15 -27.54 2.22
C ASP A 9 16.54 -26.59 3.36
N HIS A 10 17.45 -27.01 4.24
CA HIS A 10 17.96 -26.14 5.30
C HIS A 10 18.80 -24.96 4.78
N LYS A 11 19.57 -25.15 3.70
CA LYS A 11 20.31 -24.05 3.06
C LYS A 11 19.38 -23.07 2.35
N THR A 12 18.32 -23.57 1.72
CA THR A 12 17.31 -22.74 1.06
C THR A 12 16.54 -21.91 2.09
N ILE A 13 16.12 -22.52 3.20
CA ILE A 13 15.48 -21.82 4.32
C ILE A 13 16.44 -20.81 4.97
N GLN A 14 17.71 -21.15 5.19
CA GLN A 14 18.71 -20.20 5.71
C GLN A 14 19.01 -19.06 4.74
N ALA A 15 19.02 -19.31 3.43
CA ALA A 15 19.20 -18.29 2.42
C ALA A 15 17.99 -17.34 2.32
N ILE A 16 16.79 -17.78 2.69
CA ILE A 16 15.57 -16.96 2.73
C ILE A 16 15.45 -16.18 4.04
N ASN A 17 15.94 -16.74 5.15
CA ASN A 17 15.77 -16.18 6.50
C ASN A 17 16.93 -15.24 6.92
N THR A 18 17.32 -14.31 6.03
CA THR A 18 18.32 -13.29 6.36
C THR A 18 17.64 -12.03 6.92
N ASN A 19 18.31 -11.32 7.83
CA ASN A 19 17.81 -10.07 8.39
C ASN A 19 17.47 -9.02 7.31
N GLU A 20 18.20 -9.03 6.21
CA GLU A 20 17.95 -8.16 5.06
C GLU A 20 16.63 -8.48 4.35
N LYS A 21 16.34 -9.77 4.10
CA LYS A 21 15.09 -10.21 3.47
C LYS A 21 13.88 -9.99 4.38
N ILE A 22 14.06 -10.19 5.69
CA ILE A 22 13.02 -9.87 6.68
C ILE A 22 12.74 -8.36 6.72
N ARG A 23 13.79 -7.52 6.73
CA ARG A 23 13.64 -6.06 6.67
C ARG A 23 12.94 -5.63 5.39
N PHE A 24 13.35 -6.18 4.24
CA PHE A 24 12.72 -5.96 2.95
C PHE A 24 11.21 -6.25 2.98
N LEU A 25 10.81 -7.40 3.52
CA LEU A 25 9.39 -7.77 3.63
C LEU A 25 8.61 -6.81 4.54
N ARG A 26 9.22 -6.38 5.66
CA ARG A 26 8.61 -5.39 6.57
C ARG A 26 8.40 -4.06 5.87
N GLU A 27 9.40 -3.55 5.16
CA GLU A 27 9.33 -2.28 4.42
C GLU A 27 8.26 -2.33 3.32
N MET A 28 8.20 -3.41 2.53
CA MET A 28 7.13 -3.56 1.54
C MET A 28 5.74 -3.62 2.17
N THR A 29 5.61 -4.30 3.31
CA THR A 29 4.33 -4.41 4.03
C THR A 29 3.89 -3.05 4.56
N GLU A 30 4.81 -2.28 5.13
CA GLU A 30 4.56 -0.92 5.61
C GLU A 30 4.12 0.00 4.47
N LEU A 31 4.82 -0.01 3.34
CA LEU A 31 4.46 0.80 2.18
C LEU A 31 3.09 0.41 1.61
N THR A 32 2.77 -0.88 1.59
CA THR A 32 1.46 -1.38 1.16
C THR A 32 0.35 -0.89 2.09
N ASN A 33 0.57 -0.97 3.41
CA ASN A 33 -0.36 -0.44 4.41
C ASN A 33 -0.54 1.08 4.29
N ASN A 34 0.55 1.81 4.04
CA ASN A 34 0.50 3.25 3.81
C ASN A 34 -0.35 3.58 2.58
N LEU A 35 -0.27 2.79 1.51
CA LEU A 35 -1.10 2.99 0.32
C LEU A 35 -2.59 2.83 0.63
N TYR A 36 -2.98 1.79 1.37
CA TYR A 36 -4.36 1.63 1.84
C TYR A 36 -4.80 2.78 2.74
N TYR A 37 -3.94 3.22 3.65
CA TYR A 37 -4.23 4.33 4.55
C TYR A 37 -4.45 5.65 3.78
N PHE A 38 -3.57 5.96 2.83
CA PHE A 38 -3.69 7.17 2.01
C PHE A 38 -4.92 7.13 1.11
N ASP A 39 -5.30 5.97 0.57
CA ASP A 39 -6.54 5.86 -0.21
C ASP A 39 -7.78 6.07 0.66
N LEU A 40 -7.82 5.52 1.87
CA LEU A 40 -8.89 5.80 2.83
C LEU A 40 -8.99 7.29 3.17
N GLN A 41 -7.85 7.96 3.39
CA GLN A 41 -7.82 9.41 3.59
C GLN A 41 -8.35 10.16 2.36
N ARG A 42 -7.94 9.76 1.15
CA ARG A 42 -8.40 10.36 -0.11
C ARG A 42 -9.92 10.27 -0.24
N GLN A 43 -10.48 9.09 0.02
CA GLN A 43 -11.93 8.86 -0.02
C GLN A 43 -12.65 9.72 1.01
N LEU A 44 -12.15 9.80 2.24
CA LEU A 44 -12.74 10.66 3.28
C LEU A 44 -12.76 12.15 2.88
N TRP A 45 -11.65 12.66 2.33
CA TRP A 45 -11.59 14.04 1.86
C TRP A 45 -12.47 14.29 0.64
N GLN A 46 -12.64 13.29 -0.23
CA GLN A 46 -13.61 13.37 -1.33
C GLN A 46 -15.04 13.47 -0.81
N GLU A 47 -15.39 12.72 0.24
CA GLU A 47 -16.70 12.82 0.87
C GLU A 47 -16.92 14.20 1.50
N TYR A 48 -15.93 14.77 2.19
CA TYR A 48 -16.01 16.16 2.66
C TYR A 48 -16.22 17.16 1.51
N HIS A 49 -15.52 16.97 0.38
CA HIS A 49 -15.73 17.80 -0.81
C HIS A 49 -17.16 17.65 -1.36
N ASN A 50 -17.67 16.41 -1.47
CA ASN A 50 -19.00 16.12 -1.97
C ASN A 50 -20.12 16.69 -1.08
N MET A 51 -19.96 16.64 0.24
CA MET A 51 -20.89 17.28 1.19
C MET A 51 -20.89 18.80 1.01
N SER A 52 -19.72 19.41 0.79
CA SER A 52 -19.61 20.85 0.57
C SER A 52 -20.23 21.34 -0.75
N SER A 53 -20.38 20.45 -1.75
CA SER A 53 -20.85 20.82 -3.09
C SER A 53 -22.31 20.45 -3.39
N LYS A 54 -22.87 19.43 -2.73
CA LYS A 54 -24.26 18.98 -2.94
C LYS A 54 -25.30 19.81 -2.21
N GLU A 55 -24.92 20.47 -1.12
CA GLU A 55 -25.77 21.47 -0.51
C GLU A 55 -25.42 22.83 -1.09
N ASN A 56 -26.41 23.56 -1.58
CA ASN A 56 -26.29 24.94 -2.06
C ASN A 56 -25.60 25.86 -1.03
N GLY A 57 -24.28 25.82 -0.90
CA GLY A 57 -23.47 26.68 -0.03
C GLY A 57 -23.77 26.66 1.47
N VAL A 58 -24.76 25.91 1.97
CA VAL A 58 -25.24 26.07 3.36
C VAL A 58 -24.35 25.37 4.39
N LEU A 59 -23.94 24.10 4.26
CA LEU A 59 -23.00 23.52 5.25
C LEU A 59 -21.52 23.89 5.03
N GLY A 60 -21.16 24.35 3.83
CA GLY A 60 -19.80 24.85 3.54
C GLY A 60 -19.56 26.30 3.98
N HIS A 61 -20.61 27.12 4.11
CA HIS A 61 -20.49 28.54 4.46
C HIS A 61 -21.35 29.02 5.63
N ARG A 62 -22.38 28.28 6.03
CA ARG A 62 -23.13 28.60 7.26
C ARG A 62 -22.43 27.87 8.41
N GLN A 63 -21.46 28.56 9.02
CA GLN A 63 -21.09 28.24 10.38
C GLN A 63 -22.39 28.25 11.19
N LEU A 64 -22.87 27.08 11.61
CA LEU A 64 -23.94 27.01 12.59
C LEU A 64 -23.48 27.82 13.79
N SER A 65 -24.21 28.88 14.15
CA SER A 65 -23.81 29.63 15.34
C SER A 65 -23.87 28.68 16.53
N LYS A 66 -23.06 28.95 17.56
CA LYS A 66 -23.02 28.11 18.76
C LYS A 66 -24.41 27.97 19.42
N SER A 67 -25.28 28.97 19.26
CA SER A 67 -26.69 28.94 19.66
C SER A 67 -27.50 27.95 18.82
N ASP A 68 -27.41 28.00 17.50
CA ASP A 68 -28.21 27.16 16.60
C ASP A 68 -27.86 25.67 16.75
N ALA A 69 -26.57 25.35 16.91
CA ALA A 69 -26.12 23.98 17.16
C ALA A 69 -26.66 23.43 18.49
N LYS A 70 -26.77 24.29 19.52
CA LYS A 70 -27.30 23.92 20.83
C LYS A 70 -28.82 23.72 20.80
N GLU A 71 -29.54 24.54 20.04
CA GLU A 71 -31.00 24.44 19.88
C GLU A 71 -31.40 23.19 19.08
N LEU A 72 -30.62 22.84 18.04
CA LEU A 72 -30.89 21.68 17.19
C LEU A 72 -30.34 20.36 17.74
N ASN A 73 -29.65 20.37 18.90
CA ASN A 73 -28.89 19.21 19.42
C ASN A 73 -27.95 18.60 18.38
N THR A 74 -27.41 19.40 17.48
CA THR A 74 -26.47 18.95 16.44
C THR A 74 -25.05 19.36 16.79
N CYS A 75 -24.09 18.52 16.40
CA CYS A 75 -22.68 18.86 16.58
C CYS A 75 -22.30 20.00 15.62
N TYR A 76 -21.47 20.94 16.08
CA TYR A 76 -20.85 22.00 15.28
C TYR A 76 -19.89 21.36 14.25
N MET A 77 -20.42 20.83 13.17
CA MET A 77 -19.62 20.42 12.02
C MET A 77 -19.47 21.65 11.12
N CYS A 78 -18.40 22.42 11.34
CA CYS A 78 -17.91 23.30 10.29
C CYS A 78 -17.27 22.43 9.20
N GLY A 79 -17.80 22.48 7.99
CA GLY A 79 -17.10 21.98 6.82
C GLY A 79 -15.73 22.66 6.68
N PHE A 80 -14.72 21.93 6.21
CA PHE A 80 -13.43 22.52 5.88
C PHE A 80 -13.58 23.42 4.63
N PRO A 81 -12.88 24.57 4.56
CA PRO A 81 -12.87 25.38 3.35
C PRO A 81 -12.37 24.57 2.14
N LYS A 82 -12.97 24.78 0.97
CA LYS A 82 -12.62 24.06 -0.27
C LYS A 82 -11.11 24.01 -0.55
N HIS A 83 -10.42 25.15 -0.44
CA HIS A 83 -8.97 25.22 -0.67
C HIS A 83 -8.15 24.36 0.31
N VAL A 84 -8.64 24.13 1.53
CA VAL A 84 -8.01 23.23 2.51
C VAL A 84 -8.19 21.79 2.08
N ILE A 85 -9.40 21.41 1.64
CA ILE A 85 -9.72 20.08 1.14
C ILE A 85 -8.85 19.76 -0.08
N GLU A 86 -8.82 20.65 -1.07
CA GLU A 86 -8.01 20.50 -2.29
C GLU A 86 -6.51 20.38 -1.99
N LYS A 87 -5.98 21.21 -1.08
CA LYS A 87 -4.58 21.11 -0.65
C LYS A 87 -4.26 19.75 -0.02
N ARG A 88 -5.18 19.21 0.80
CA ARG A 88 -5.03 17.89 1.42
C ARG A 88 -5.09 16.78 0.39
N GLN A 89 -6.07 16.81 -0.52
CA GLN A 89 -6.17 15.84 -1.62
C GLN A 89 -4.91 15.84 -2.49
N ASN A 90 -4.39 17.00 -2.85
CA ASN A 90 -3.14 17.11 -3.60
C ASN A 90 -1.97 16.49 -2.84
N THR A 91 -1.83 16.77 -1.54
CA THR A 91 -0.77 16.19 -0.71
C THR A 91 -0.85 14.66 -0.69
N ILE A 92 -2.06 14.11 -0.51
CA ILE A 92 -2.30 12.66 -0.50
C ILE A 92 -1.95 12.04 -1.85
N VAL A 93 -2.31 12.67 -2.97
CA VAL A 93 -1.94 12.18 -4.32
C VAL A 93 -0.43 12.09 -4.47
N HIS A 94 0.32 13.09 -4.01
CA HIS A 94 1.79 13.05 -4.06
C HIS A 94 2.36 11.94 -3.16
N GLN A 95 1.78 11.71 -1.98
CA GLN A 95 2.18 10.63 -1.08
C GLN A 95 1.93 9.26 -1.70
N ILE A 96 0.74 9.04 -2.29
CA ILE A 96 0.41 7.80 -3.01
C ILE A 96 1.41 7.57 -4.15
N GLN A 97 1.66 8.58 -4.98
CA GLN A 97 2.58 8.42 -6.11
C GLN A 97 4.00 8.08 -5.65
N ARG A 98 4.48 8.73 -4.59
CA ARG A 98 5.77 8.42 -4.00
C ARG A 98 5.82 6.98 -3.49
N THR A 99 4.82 6.53 -2.73
CA THR A 99 4.74 5.16 -2.21
C THR A 99 4.68 4.11 -3.32
N ILE A 100 3.93 4.38 -4.41
CA ILE A 100 3.91 3.51 -5.59
C ILE A 100 5.30 3.41 -6.23
N ASN A 101 5.99 4.55 -6.38
CA ASN A 101 7.34 4.56 -6.95
C ASN A 101 8.32 3.75 -6.09
N GLU A 102 8.25 3.90 -4.76
CA GLU A 102 9.07 3.12 -3.81
C GLU A 102 8.76 1.62 -3.91
N LEU A 103 7.48 1.23 -3.90
CA LEU A 103 7.06 -0.18 -4.09
C LEU A 103 7.55 -0.77 -5.41
N ASN A 104 7.51 -0.01 -6.50
CA ASN A 104 8.04 -0.46 -7.78
C ASN A 104 9.55 -0.74 -7.72
N GLN A 105 10.32 0.04 -6.96
CA GLN A 105 11.75 -0.25 -6.74
C GLN A 105 11.94 -1.57 -5.98
N TYR A 106 11.14 -1.81 -4.95
CA TYR A 106 11.18 -3.10 -4.22
C TYR A 106 10.81 -4.29 -5.11
N LEU A 107 9.82 -4.15 -6.01
CA LEU A 107 9.46 -5.19 -6.97
C LEU A 107 10.60 -5.50 -7.95
N ILE A 108 11.32 -4.48 -8.43
CA ILE A 108 12.49 -4.67 -9.30
C ILE A 108 13.61 -5.41 -8.54
N GLN A 109 13.87 -5.04 -7.28
CA GLN A 109 14.84 -5.74 -6.43
C GLN A 109 14.45 -7.20 -6.21
N LEU A 110 13.17 -7.47 -5.91
CA LEU A 110 12.66 -8.83 -5.75
C LEU A 110 12.88 -9.66 -7.01
N ASN A 111 12.55 -9.11 -8.18
CA ASN A 111 12.71 -9.80 -9.46
C ASN A 111 14.20 -10.10 -9.75
N THR A 112 15.09 -9.19 -9.38
CA THR A 112 16.54 -9.37 -9.50
C THR A 112 17.00 -10.54 -8.62
N TRP A 113 16.58 -10.58 -7.35
CA TRP A 113 16.90 -11.66 -6.43
C TRP A 113 16.34 -13.01 -6.89
N THR A 114 15.10 -13.06 -7.39
CA THR A 114 14.53 -14.32 -7.91
C THR A 114 15.26 -14.83 -9.14
N THR A 115 15.76 -13.93 -9.99
CA THR A 115 16.55 -14.32 -11.17
C THR A 115 17.91 -14.87 -10.78
N GLN A 116 18.55 -14.29 -9.75
CA GLN A 116 19.83 -14.75 -9.21
C GLN A 116 19.73 -16.10 -8.46
N CYS A 117 18.59 -16.35 -7.81
CA CYS A 117 18.35 -17.59 -7.07
C CYS A 117 17.75 -18.71 -7.93
N ARG A 118 17.54 -18.50 -9.24
CA ARG A 118 17.02 -19.54 -10.13
C ARG A 118 18.09 -20.62 -10.31
N PRO A 119 17.83 -21.88 -9.90
CA PRO A 119 18.81 -22.94 -10.14
C PRO A 119 19.00 -23.11 -11.65
N PRO A 120 20.23 -23.39 -12.11
CA PRO A 120 20.45 -23.75 -13.50
C PRO A 120 19.59 -24.96 -13.83
N ILE A 121 18.71 -24.81 -14.80
CA ILE A 121 17.92 -25.92 -15.32
C ILE A 121 18.87 -26.75 -16.17
N ASP A 122 19.24 -27.94 -15.71
CA ASP A 122 19.93 -28.92 -16.56
C ASP A 122 18.93 -29.41 -17.62
N PRO A 123 19.16 -29.13 -18.92
CA PRO A 123 18.24 -29.52 -19.99
C PRO A 123 18.06 -31.04 -20.07
N ASN A 124 19.07 -31.82 -19.66
CA ASN A 124 19.01 -33.28 -19.70
C ASN A 124 18.13 -33.84 -18.58
N ILE A 125 18.13 -33.21 -17.40
CA ILE A 125 17.22 -33.57 -16.30
C ILE A 125 15.78 -33.25 -16.68
N LEU A 126 15.54 -32.11 -17.33
CA LEU A 126 14.20 -31.71 -17.76
C LEU A 126 13.66 -32.60 -18.89
N SER A 127 14.52 -32.99 -19.84
CA SER A 127 14.19 -33.94 -20.92
C SER A 127 13.84 -35.32 -20.38
N ASN A 128 14.63 -35.84 -19.42
CA ASN A 128 14.34 -37.15 -18.81
C ASN A 128 13.03 -37.14 -18.01
N ALA A 129 12.73 -36.05 -17.27
CA ALA A 129 11.48 -35.93 -16.54
C ALA A 129 10.23 -35.82 -17.44
N ILE A 130 10.39 -35.31 -18.66
CA ILE A 130 9.30 -35.23 -19.65
C ILE A 130 9.10 -36.57 -20.37
N ASN A 131 10.16 -37.34 -20.59
CA ASN A 131 10.12 -38.64 -21.28
C ASN A 131 9.74 -39.83 -20.37
N GLU A 132 9.66 -39.62 -19.05
CA GLU A 132 9.18 -40.63 -18.08
C GLU A 132 7.65 -40.60 -17.85
N PHE A 133 6.91 -39.75 -18.57
CA PHE A 133 5.44 -39.73 -18.65
C PHE A 133 4.95 -40.27 -20.00
#